data_AF-A0AAD6WY02-F1
#
_entry.id   AF-A0AAD6WY02-F1
#
_cell.length_a   1.000
_cell.length_b   1.000
_cell.length_c   1.000
_cell.angle_alpha   90.00
_cell.angle_beta   90.00
_cell.angle_gamma   90.00
#
_symmetry.space_group_name_H-M   'P 1'
#
loop_
_entity.id
_entity.type
_entity.pdbx_description
1 polymer ?
#
loop_
_entity_poly.entity_id
_entity_poly.type
_entity_poly.pdbx_seq_one_letter_code
_entity_poly.pdbx_strand_id
1 'polypeptide(L)'
;FRTRVSAPDFARLQNFVYIDSKESLNKFSTFVDTLGIKKIHGNLFNHAMDWWRHKEMHEWIIPCLVKSQSPLSADVWDSTPSTTNTNEAQHAWTNTQTGIKLTLVEGLETGYQVDKTVADEIEASMRTGILSNPNNEIFHREARNSQRRSAQARKARESQAVNDESAELRLKIAAELEARRGSNARTKELNEQLQLVTGTSGGRKTKSTGVLTASSSGRAKTHAPRAGEFFNSTRCSC
;
A
#
# COMPACT_ATOMS: atom_id res chain seq x y z
N PHE A 1 25.25 -33.35 21.31
CA PHE A 1 24.07 -34.23 21.46
C PHE A 1 24.19 -35.46 20.55
N ARG A 2 24.37 -35.27 19.23
CA ARG A 2 24.59 -36.36 18.26
C ARG A 2 25.74 -37.33 18.58
N THR A 3 26.81 -36.86 19.24
CA THR A 3 27.95 -37.70 19.65
C THR A 3 27.72 -38.49 20.95
N ARG A 4 26.60 -38.24 21.65
CA ARG A 4 26.29 -38.85 22.96
C ARG A 4 25.10 -39.82 22.91
N VAL A 5 24.51 -39.98 21.74
CA VAL A 5 23.30 -40.75 21.50
C VAL A 5 23.57 -41.62 20.28
N SER A 6 23.07 -42.86 20.28
CA SER A 6 23.21 -43.73 19.12
C SER A 6 22.55 -43.06 17.89
N ALA A 7 23.06 -43.33 16.69
CA ALA A 7 22.45 -42.82 15.47
C ALA A 7 20.92 -43.09 15.36
N PRO A 8 20.41 -44.30 15.69
CA PRO A 8 18.97 -44.55 15.63
C PRO A 8 18.19 -43.78 16.71
N ASP A 9 18.71 -43.66 17.93
CA ASP A 9 18.05 -42.90 18.99
C ASP A 9 18.02 -41.41 18.67
N PHE A 10 19.09 -40.88 18.04
CA PHE A 10 19.15 -39.50 17.60
C PHE A 10 18.12 -39.22 16.48
N ALA A 11 17.97 -40.13 15.52
CA ALA A 11 16.93 -40.03 14.49
C ALA A 11 15.53 -40.05 15.11
N ARG A 12 15.30 -40.92 16.12
CA ARG A 12 14.04 -40.96 16.86
C ARG A 12 13.75 -39.65 17.59
N LEU A 13 14.77 -39.04 18.20
CA LEU A 13 14.67 -37.72 18.84
C LEU A 13 14.39 -36.58 17.85
N GLN A 14 14.81 -36.68 16.59
CA GLN A 14 14.46 -35.68 15.56
C GLN A 14 13.04 -35.87 15.03
N ASN A 15 12.56 -37.10 14.95
CA ASN A 15 11.28 -37.44 14.30
C ASN A 15 10.05 -37.40 15.23
N PHE A 16 10.18 -36.92 16.47
CA PHE A 16 9.06 -36.85 17.42
C PHE A 16 7.91 -35.93 16.97
N VAL A 17 8.17 -35.02 16.03
CA VAL A 17 7.19 -34.12 15.40
C VAL A 17 6.11 -34.91 14.64
N TYR A 18 6.47 -36.09 14.13
CA TYR A 18 5.60 -36.96 13.34
C TYR A 18 4.86 -38.01 14.19
N ILE A 19 4.64 -37.72 15.47
CA ILE A 19 3.88 -38.61 16.34
C ILE A 19 2.38 -38.39 16.11
N ASP A 20 1.69 -39.45 15.68
CA ASP A 20 0.28 -39.38 15.27
C ASP A 20 -0.73 -39.54 16.42
N SER A 21 -0.28 -39.95 17.61
CA SER A 21 -1.18 -40.22 18.73
C SER A 21 -0.61 -39.84 20.10
N LYS A 22 -1.50 -39.54 21.04
CA LYS A 22 -1.13 -39.22 22.43
C LYS A 22 -0.47 -40.41 23.15
N GLU A 23 -0.87 -41.64 22.83
CA GLU A 23 -0.23 -42.84 23.36
C GLU A 23 1.22 -42.99 22.89
N SER A 24 1.47 -42.73 21.60
CA SER A 24 2.81 -42.75 21.03
C SER A 24 3.69 -41.63 21.61
N LEU A 25 3.10 -40.48 21.94
CA LEU A 25 3.77 -39.39 22.63
C LEU A 25 4.20 -39.80 24.05
N ASN A 26 3.31 -40.44 24.82
CA ASN A 26 3.65 -40.95 26.15
C ASN A 26 4.77 -41.99 26.10
N LYS A 27 4.72 -42.90 25.11
CA LYS A 27 5.81 -43.88 24.86
C LYS A 27 7.13 -43.18 24.51
N PHE A 28 7.06 -42.05 23.82
CA PHE A 28 8.22 -41.23 23.52
C PHE A 28 8.77 -40.54 24.78
N SER A 29 7.92 -39.98 25.65
CA SER A 29 8.34 -39.43 26.95
C SER A 29 9.09 -40.47 27.78
N THR A 30 8.54 -41.68 27.91
CA THR A 30 9.20 -42.78 28.61
C THR A 30 10.53 -43.16 27.97
N PHE A 31 10.61 -43.16 26.63
CA PHE A 31 11.88 -43.37 25.92
C PHE A 31 12.92 -42.30 26.27
N VAL A 32 12.55 -41.02 26.29
CA VAL A 32 13.49 -39.94 26.65
C VAL A 32 13.99 -40.08 28.09
N ASP A 33 13.13 -40.47 29.02
CA ASP A 33 13.50 -40.74 30.41
C ASP A 33 14.52 -41.90 30.52
N THR A 34 14.37 -42.92 29.68
CA THR A 34 15.29 -44.09 29.67
C THR A 34 16.67 -43.81 29.07
N LEU A 35 16.83 -42.76 28.27
CA LEU A 35 18.11 -42.45 27.61
C LEU A 35 19.22 -42.04 28.60
N GLY A 36 18.87 -41.49 29.77
CA GLY A 36 19.81 -41.28 30.88
C GLY A 36 21.08 -40.46 30.55
N ILE A 37 21.04 -39.56 29.55
CA ILE A 37 22.21 -38.85 29.02
C ILE A 37 22.70 -37.78 30.03
N LYS A 38 23.65 -38.17 30.88
CA LYS A 38 24.32 -37.29 31.87
C LYS A 38 25.43 -36.43 31.24
N LYS A 39 25.72 -35.27 31.86
CA LYS A 39 26.82 -34.38 31.48
C LYS A 39 28.18 -34.92 31.96
N ILE A 40 29.24 -34.83 31.14
CA ILE A 40 30.65 -34.92 31.61
C ILE A 40 31.12 -33.50 31.94
N HIS A 41 30.93 -33.12 33.21
CA HIS A 41 31.67 -32.13 34.03
C HIS A 41 30.70 -31.60 35.09
N GLY A 42 30.82 -32.17 36.29
CA GLY A 42 30.39 -31.61 37.58
C GLY A 42 29.09 -30.82 37.60
N ASN A 43 27.94 -31.45 37.32
CA ASN A 43 26.67 -31.24 38.03
C ASN A 43 25.53 -32.07 37.39
N LEU A 44 24.57 -32.42 38.26
CA LEU A 44 23.68 -33.57 38.26
C LEU A 44 22.49 -33.53 37.27
N PHE A 45 22.65 -33.06 36.03
CA PHE A 45 21.52 -32.80 35.11
C PHE A 45 21.60 -33.53 33.75
N ASN A 46 20.47 -34.09 33.30
CA ASN A 46 20.30 -34.95 32.12
C ASN A 46 19.80 -34.12 30.92
N HIS A 47 20.64 -33.89 29.91
CA HIS A 47 20.36 -32.92 28.84
C HIS A 47 19.09 -33.24 28.01
N ALA A 48 18.83 -34.51 27.72
CA ALA A 48 17.67 -34.92 26.94
C ALA A 48 16.38 -34.85 27.76
N MET A 49 16.48 -35.23 29.03
CA MET A 49 15.37 -35.22 29.98
C MET A 49 14.95 -33.80 30.31
N ASP A 50 15.91 -32.90 30.57
CA ASP A 50 15.61 -31.49 30.85
C ASP A 50 15.02 -30.78 29.62
N TRP A 51 15.55 -31.09 28.43
CA TRP A 51 14.99 -30.59 27.18
C TRP A 51 13.53 -31.03 27.00
N TRP A 52 13.23 -32.31 27.22
CA TRP A 52 11.89 -32.85 27.06
C TRP A 52 10.94 -32.40 28.16
N ARG A 53 11.38 -32.38 29.43
CA ARG A 53 10.63 -31.83 30.55
C ARG A 53 10.27 -30.37 30.34
N HIS A 54 11.16 -29.57 29.76
CA HIS A 54 10.81 -28.19 29.40
C HIS A 54 9.66 -28.13 28.39
N LYS A 55 9.57 -29.08 27.45
CA LYS A 55 8.44 -29.19 26.52
C LYS A 55 7.16 -29.65 27.22
N GLU A 56 7.26 -30.54 28.20
CA GLU A 56 6.11 -31.02 28.99
C GLU A 56 5.60 -29.98 30.01
N MET A 57 6.50 -29.21 30.65
CA MET A 57 6.14 -28.17 31.61
C MET A 57 5.37 -27.01 30.98
N HIS A 58 5.60 -26.78 29.69
CA HIS A 58 4.92 -25.73 28.94
C HIS A 58 3.89 -26.36 28.01
N GLU A 59 2.67 -26.49 28.51
CA GLU A 59 1.54 -27.17 27.86
C GLU A 59 1.30 -26.71 26.41
N TRP A 60 1.65 -25.47 26.08
CA TRP A 60 1.49 -24.91 24.73
C TRP A 60 2.53 -25.40 23.72
N ILE A 61 3.71 -25.86 24.14
CA ILE A 61 4.79 -26.17 23.19
C ILE A 61 4.50 -27.42 22.37
N ILE A 62 4.03 -28.50 23.01
CA ILE A 62 3.79 -29.78 22.33
C ILE A 62 2.68 -29.64 21.26
N PRO A 63 1.51 -29.02 21.53
CA PRO A 63 0.49 -28.73 20.53
C PRO A 63 0.97 -27.90 19.33
N CYS A 64 2.00 -27.07 19.50
CA CYS A 64 2.60 -26.30 18.42
C CYS A 64 3.58 -27.10 17.56
N LEU A 65 4.08 -28.25 18.05
CA LEU A 65 5.06 -29.08 17.36
C LEU A 65 4.45 -30.36 16.79
N VAL A 66 3.47 -30.96 17.48
CA VAL A 66 2.91 -32.26 17.14
C VAL A 66 1.47 -32.09 16.68
N LYS A 67 1.20 -32.40 15.40
CA LYS A 67 -0.13 -32.25 14.76
C LYS A 67 -1.23 -32.91 15.59
N SER A 68 -0.99 -34.11 16.11
CA SER A 68 -2.00 -34.88 16.83
C SER A 68 -2.42 -34.26 18.17
N GLN A 69 -1.61 -33.34 18.73
CA GLN A 69 -1.90 -32.66 19.98
C GLN A 69 -2.39 -31.23 19.77
N SER A 70 -2.35 -30.74 18.52
CA SER A 70 -2.83 -29.42 18.20
C SER A 70 -4.36 -29.35 18.32
N PRO A 71 -4.91 -28.27 18.90
CA PRO A 71 -6.35 -28.01 18.84
C PRO A 71 -6.80 -27.53 17.45
N LEU A 72 -5.86 -27.23 16.55
CA LEU A 72 -6.17 -26.82 15.17
C LEU A 72 -6.79 -27.99 14.38
N SER A 73 -7.72 -27.66 13.49
CA SER A 73 -8.23 -28.66 12.53
C SER A 73 -7.10 -29.09 11.59
N ALA A 74 -7.18 -30.34 11.11
CA ALA A 74 -6.17 -30.90 10.23
C ALA A 74 -5.98 -30.05 8.95
N ASP A 75 -7.08 -29.54 8.39
CA ASP A 75 -7.04 -28.68 7.19
C ASP A 75 -6.26 -27.38 7.43
N VAL A 76 -6.46 -26.74 8.59
CA VAL A 76 -5.76 -25.50 8.96
C VAL A 76 -4.28 -25.78 9.20
N TRP A 77 -3.97 -26.88 9.90
CA TRP A 77 -2.60 -27.31 10.12
C TRP A 77 -1.86 -27.58 8.80
N ASP A 78 -2.47 -28.32 7.87
CA ASP A 78 -1.86 -28.67 6.58
C ASP A 78 -1.78 -27.47 5.63
N SER A 79 -2.68 -26.49 5.76
CA SER A 79 -2.61 -25.22 5.03
C SER A 79 -1.50 -24.29 5.52
N THR A 80 -1.00 -24.52 6.74
CA THR A 80 0.09 -23.73 7.32
C THR A 80 1.40 -24.20 6.70
N PRO A 81 2.13 -23.35 5.94
CA PRO A 81 3.38 -23.76 5.33
C PRO A 81 4.37 -24.19 6.40
N SER A 82 5.04 -25.34 6.23
CA SER A 82 6.08 -25.81 7.16
C SER A 82 7.30 -24.86 7.23
N THR A 83 7.39 -23.91 6.31
CA THR A 83 8.38 -22.83 6.27
C THR A 83 7.96 -21.58 7.03
N THR A 84 6.68 -21.45 7.38
CA THR A 84 6.19 -20.32 8.17
C THR A 84 6.50 -20.63 9.62
N ASN A 85 7.69 -20.25 10.08
CA ASN A 85 8.03 -20.31 11.48
C ASN A 85 7.09 -19.37 12.26
N THR A 86 6.01 -19.93 12.81
CA THR A 86 5.01 -19.19 13.60
C THR A 86 5.66 -18.43 14.74
N ASN A 87 6.73 -18.97 15.34
CA ASN A 87 7.51 -18.26 16.35
C ASN A 87 8.25 -17.05 15.78
N GLU A 88 8.85 -17.13 14.58
CA GLU A 88 9.49 -15.96 13.96
C GLU A 88 8.48 -14.89 13.58
N ALA A 89 7.32 -15.27 13.05
CA ALA A 89 6.25 -14.33 12.74
C ALA A 89 5.70 -13.65 14.00
N GLN A 90 5.55 -14.42 15.09
CA GLN A 90 5.12 -13.91 16.39
C GLN A 90 6.18 -13.00 17.00
N HIS A 91 7.47 -13.35 16.93
CA HIS A 91 8.55 -12.48 17.36
C HIS A 91 8.61 -11.19 16.54
N ALA A 92 8.44 -11.25 15.22
CA ALA A 92 8.40 -10.06 14.38
C ALA A 92 7.21 -9.17 14.76
N TRP A 93 6.02 -9.73 14.94
CA TRP A 93 4.83 -8.98 15.32
C TRP A 93 4.97 -8.35 16.71
N THR A 94 5.36 -9.13 17.72
CA THR A 94 5.61 -8.63 19.08
C THR A 94 6.69 -7.55 19.08
N ASN A 95 7.81 -7.76 18.39
CA ASN A 95 8.86 -6.75 18.28
C ASN A 95 8.38 -5.45 17.61
N THR A 96 7.41 -5.53 16.70
CA THR A 96 6.82 -4.36 16.04
C THR A 96 5.90 -3.59 17.00
N GLN A 97 5.23 -4.28 17.92
CA GLN A 97 4.26 -3.69 18.85
C GLN A 97 4.88 -3.23 20.17
N THR A 98 5.80 -4.02 20.75
CA THR A 98 6.42 -3.74 22.06
C THR A 98 7.81 -3.13 21.93
N GLY A 99 8.51 -3.33 20.81
CA GLY A 99 9.88 -2.89 20.58
C GLY A 99 10.92 -4.00 20.78
N ILE A 100 12.19 -3.70 20.51
CA ILE A 100 13.31 -4.65 20.60
C ILE A 100 14.19 -4.30 21.81
N LYS A 101 14.67 -5.31 22.54
CA LYS A 101 15.57 -5.19 23.71
C LYS A 101 14.94 -4.60 24.99
N LEU A 102 13.67 -4.88 25.25
CA LEU A 102 13.06 -4.59 26.54
C LEU A 102 13.65 -5.47 27.64
N THR A 103 13.65 -4.97 28.88
CA THR A 103 13.89 -5.84 30.04
C THR A 103 12.75 -6.84 30.17
N LEU A 104 12.97 -7.99 30.84
CA LEU A 104 11.96 -9.05 30.93
C LEU A 104 10.62 -8.54 31.52
N VAL A 105 10.68 -7.68 32.53
CA VAL A 105 9.49 -7.12 33.18
C VAL A 105 8.75 -6.17 32.25
N GLU A 106 9.47 -5.25 31.58
CA GLU A 106 8.87 -4.34 30.60
C GLU A 106 8.25 -5.10 29.43
N GLY A 107 8.89 -6.17 28.96
CA GLY A 107 8.36 -7.03 27.90
C GLY A 107 7.05 -7.72 28.29
N LEU A 108 6.95 -8.20 29.53
CA LEU A 108 5.72 -8.80 30.05
C LEU A 108 4.59 -7.77 30.20
N GLU A 109 4.89 -6.59 30.74
CA GLU A 109 3.89 -5.54 30.96
C GLU A 109 3.36 -4.96 29.64
N THR A 110 4.27 -4.71 28.68
CA THR A 110 3.89 -4.24 27.34
C THR A 110 3.12 -5.30 26.55
N GLY A 111 3.53 -6.57 26.62
CA GLY A 111 2.81 -7.69 26.02
C GLY A 111 1.39 -7.81 26.57
N TYR A 112 1.23 -7.74 27.89
CA TYR A 112 -0.08 -7.77 28.53
C TYR A 112 -1.00 -6.63 28.07
N GLN A 113 -0.46 -5.41 27.92
CA GLN A 113 -1.25 -4.28 27.45
C GLN A 113 -1.71 -4.44 26.00
N VAL A 114 -0.86 -5.01 25.14
CA VAL A 114 -1.21 -5.35 23.76
C VAL A 114 -2.31 -6.41 23.73
N ASP A 115 -2.12 -7.52 24.46
CA ASP A 115 -3.10 -8.61 24.52
C ASP A 115 -4.46 -8.14 25.05
N LYS A 116 -4.46 -7.27 26.06
CA LYS A 116 -5.68 -6.65 26.60
C LYS A 116 -6.39 -5.81 25.55
N THR A 117 -5.65 -4.98 24.80
CA THR A 117 -6.23 -4.14 23.75
C THR A 117 -6.86 -4.99 22.65
N VAL A 118 -6.17 -6.05 22.22
CA VAL A 118 -6.69 -6.99 21.22
C VAL A 118 -7.93 -7.72 21.73
N ALA A 119 -7.95 -8.15 22.99
CA ALA A 119 -9.11 -8.78 23.60
C ALA A 119 -10.32 -7.83 23.65
N ASP A 120 -10.11 -6.57 24.06
CA ASP A 120 -11.14 -5.53 24.09
C ASP A 120 -11.69 -5.25 22.67
N GLU A 121 -10.82 -5.23 21.66
CA GLU A 121 -11.23 -5.08 20.24
C GLU A 121 -12.06 -6.27 19.74
N ILE A 122 -11.66 -7.50 20.08
CA ILE A 122 -12.41 -8.71 19.74
C ILE A 122 -13.79 -8.65 20.40
N GLU A 123 -13.87 -8.35 21.70
CA GLU A 123 -15.13 -8.25 22.42
C GLU A 123 -16.04 -7.15 21.84
N ALA A 124 -15.49 -5.97 21.56
CA ALA A 124 -16.21 -4.87 20.93
C ALA A 124 -16.73 -5.27 19.55
N SER A 125 -15.94 -5.99 18.75
CA SER A 125 -16.34 -6.45 17.42
C SER A 125 -17.45 -7.50 17.50
N MET A 126 -17.39 -8.42 18.46
CA MET A 126 -18.43 -9.43 18.71
C MET A 126 -19.73 -8.77 19.16
N ARG A 127 -19.66 -7.73 20.00
CA ARG A 127 -20.82 -7.01 20.50
C ARG A 127 -21.49 -6.11 19.46
N THR A 128 -20.69 -5.41 18.65
CA THR A 128 -21.19 -4.40 17.70
C THR A 128 -21.39 -4.94 16.29
N GLY A 129 -20.75 -6.06 15.95
CA GLY A 129 -20.67 -6.59 14.59
C GLY A 129 -19.75 -5.77 13.66
N ILE A 130 -19.06 -4.75 14.18
CA ILE A 130 -18.17 -3.88 13.41
C ILE A 130 -16.73 -4.25 13.75
N LEU A 131 -16.00 -4.77 12.77
CA LEU A 131 -14.58 -5.06 12.90
C LEU A 131 -13.78 -3.75 12.98
N SER A 132 -12.80 -3.71 13.89
CA SER A 132 -11.80 -2.63 13.90
C SER A 132 -11.08 -2.63 12.55
N ASN A 133 -11.15 -1.52 11.82
CA ASN A 133 -10.43 -1.37 10.56
C ASN A 133 -9.09 -0.68 10.85
N PRO A 134 -7.96 -1.40 10.84
CA PRO A 134 -6.65 -0.82 11.12
C PRO A 134 -6.30 0.30 10.13
N ASN A 135 -6.88 0.28 8.93
CA ASN A 135 -6.67 1.33 7.92
C ASN A 135 -7.57 2.57 8.11
N ASN A 136 -8.39 2.62 9.17
CA ASN A 136 -9.34 3.69 9.45
C ASN A 136 -9.09 4.41 10.79
N GLU A 137 -7.96 4.14 11.44
CA GLU A 137 -7.56 4.89 12.62
C GLU A 137 -7.40 6.38 12.30
N ILE A 138 -7.55 7.21 13.35
CA ILE A 138 -7.47 8.68 13.26
C ILE A 138 -6.13 9.09 12.64
N PHE A 139 -5.03 8.46 13.06
CA PHE A 139 -3.70 8.72 12.51
C PHE A 139 -3.64 8.51 10.99
N HIS A 140 -4.14 7.38 10.48
CA HIS A 140 -4.16 7.09 9.05
C HIS A 140 -5.10 8.03 8.27
N ARG A 141 -6.18 8.50 8.90
CA ARG A 141 -7.05 9.54 8.32
C ARG A 141 -6.33 10.88 8.22
N GLU A 142 -5.66 11.30 9.28
CA GLU A 142 -4.91 12.55 9.33
C GLU A 142 -3.73 12.55 8.35
N ALA A 143 -2.96 11.46 8.30
CA ALA A 143 -1.87 11.29 7.34
C ALA A 143 -2.36 11.43 5.90
N ARG A 144 -3.46 10.74 5.53
CA ARG A 144 -4.06 10.87 4.19
C ARG A 144 -4.61 12.26 3.93
N ASN A 145 -5.23 12.90 4.93
CA ASN A 145 -5.70 14.28 4.80
C ASN A 145 -4.54 15.26 4.56
N SER A 146 -3.44 15.11 5.28
CA SER A 146 -2.22 15.89 5.10
C SER A 146 -1.63 15.70 3.71
N GLN A 147 -1.54 14.45 3.23
CA GLN A 147 -1.09 14.14 1.87
C GLN A 147 -2.01 14.78 0.81
N ARG A 148 -3.34 14.72 0.99
CA ARG A 148 -4.30 15.37 0.09
C ARG A 148 -4.12 16.88 0.05
N ARG A 149 -3.96 17.53 1.20
CA ARG A 149 -3.70 18.98 1.29
C ARG A 149 -2.40 19.35 0.59
N SER A 150 -1.32 18.60 0.83
CA SER A 150 -0.03 18.81 0.18
C SER A 150 -0.10 18.65 -1.34
N ALA A 151 -0.81 17.64 -1.83
CA ALA A 151 -1.02 17.42 -3.26
C ALA A 151 -1.84 18.54 -3.90
N GLN A 152 -2.90 19.01 -3.24
CA GLN A 152 -3.71 20.16 -3.69
C GLN A 152 -2.86 21.44 -3.74
N ALA A 153 -2.06 21.71 -2.71
CA ALA A 153 -1.17 22.87 -2.66
C ALA A 153 -0.08 22.81 -3.76
N ARG A 154 0.44 21.62 -4.09
CA ARG A 154 1.36 21.44 -5.21
C ARG A 154 0.68 21.74 -6.54
N LYS A 155 -0.49 21.15 -6.79
CA LYS A 155 -1.27 21.37 -8.02
C LYS A 155 -1.69 22.84 -8.20
N ALA A 156 -2.04 23.51 -7.10
CA ALA A 156 -2.37 24.94 -7.12
C ALA A 156 -1.15 25.80 -7.54
N ARG A 157 0.04 25.50 -7.01
CA ARG A 157 1.29 26.19 -7.41
C ARG A 157 1.64 25.96 -8.88
N GLU A 158 1.53 24.72 -9.36
CA GLU A 158 1.76 24.38 -10.76
C GLU A 158 0.76 25.13 -11.67
N SER A 159 -0.52 25.13 -11.31
CA SER A 159 -1.55 25.87 -12.06
C SER A 159 -1.30 27.38 -12.06
N GLN A 160 -0.84 27.94 -10.94
CA GLN A 160 -0.53 29.36 -10.84
C GLN A 160 0.63 29.71 -11.77
N ALA A 161 1.72 28.94 -11.77
CA ALA A 161 2.86 29.16 -12.65
C ALA A 161 2.45 29.13 -14.14
N VAL A 162 1.65 28.14 -14.55
CA VAL A 162 1.13 28.06 -15.92
C VAL A 162 0.25 29.26 -16.27
N ASN A 163 -0.60 29.70 -15.32
CA ASN A 163 -1.46 30.86 -15.54
C ASN A 163 -0.63 32.15 -15.68
N ASP A 164 0.39 32.33 -14.86
CA ASP A 164 1.27 33.50 -14.89
C ASP A 164 2.05 33.57 -16.22
N GLU A 165 2.64 32.45 -16.66
CA GLU A 165 3.29 32.34 -17.98
C GLU A 165 2.32 32.64 -19.13
N SER A 166 1.09 32.11 -19.05
CA SER A 166 0.07 32.37 -20.07
C SER A 166 -0.35 33.84 -20.13
N ALA A 167 -0.39 34.51 -18.98
CA ALA A 167 -0.71 35.93 -18.89
C ALA A 167 0.40 36.77 -19.51
N GLU A 168 1.66 36.44 -19.24
CA GLU A 168 2.83 37.12 -19.83
C GLU A 168 2.86 36.97 -21.36
N LEU A 169 2.61 35.76 -21.88
CA LEU A 169 2.53 35.53 -23.33
C LEU A 169 1.38 36.32 -23.98
N ARG A 170 0.22 36.42 -23.32
CA ARG A 170 -0.90 37.24 -23.81
C ARG A 170 -0.53 38.72 -23.89
N LEU A 171 0.20 39.24 -22.90
CA LEU A 171 0.69 40.62 -22.93
C LEU A 171 1.67 40.85 -24.09
N LYS A 172 2.61 39.92 -24.32
CA LYS A 172 3.56 40.00 -25.45
C LYS A 172 2.85 39.98 -26.80
N ILE A 173 1.85 39.11 -26.97
CA ILE A 173 1.03 39.06 -28.20
C ILE A 173 0.28 40.38 -28.41
N ALA A 174 -0.31 40.94 -27.36
CA ALA A 174 -1.02 42.21 -27.46
C ALA A 174 -0.07 43.36 -27.87
N ALA A 175 1.12 43.44 -27.26
CA ALA A 175 2.13 44.44 -27.62
C ALA A 175 2.59 44.31 -29.08
N GLU A 176 2.84 43.08 -29.55
CA GLU A 176 3.24 42.82 -30.94
C GLU A 176 2.13 43.18 -31.94
N LEU A 177 0.87 42.95 -31.59
CA LEU A 177 -0.28 43.36 -32.41
C LEU A 177 -0.36 44.88 -32.56
N GLU A 178 -0.12 45.63 -31.49
CA GLU A 178 -0.07 47.10 -31.57
C GLU A 178 1.12 47.60 -32.39
N ALA A 179 2.30 46.97 -32.23
CA ALA A 179 3.47 47.28 -33.05
C ALA A 179 3.21 47.03 -34.55
N ARG A 180 2.55 45.92 -34.89
CA ARG A 180 2.11 45.62 -36.26
C ARG A 180 1.12 46.64 -36.80
N ARG A 181 0.16 47.10 -35.99
CA ARG A 181 -0.76 48.18 -36.39
C ARG A 181 0.00 49.46 -36.74
N GLY A 182 0.96 49.86 -35.90
CA GLY A 182 1.82 51.01 -36.16
C GLY A 182 2.68 50.82 -37.42
N SER A 183 3.25 49.63 -37.63
CA SER A 183 4.02 49.35 -38.84
C SER A 183 3.16 49.38 -40.10
N ASN A 184 1.97 48.80 -40.07
CA ASN A 184 1.03 48.82 -41.19
C ASN A 184 0.59 50.25 -41.54
N ALA A 185 0.41 51.11 -40.53
CA ALA A 185 0.10 52.53 -40.75
C ALA A 185 1.24 53.23 -41.50
N ARG A 186 2.50 53.03 -41.07
CA ARG A 186 3.68 53.58 -41.77
C ARG A 186 3.82 53.05 -43.19
N THR A 187 3.56 51.76 -43.42
CA THR A 187 3.61 51.17 -44.77
C THR A 187 2.56 51.80 -45.69
N LYS A 188 1.37 52.11 -45.17
CA LYS A 188 0.34 52.83 -45.94
C LYS A 188 0.81 54.23 -46.31
N GLU A 189 1.34 54.98 -45.36
CA GLU A 189 1.87 56.33 -45.60
C GLU A 189 3.00 56.35 -46.63
N LEU A 190 3.96 55.41 -46.54
CA LEU A 190 5.03 55.27 -47.52
C LEU A 190 4.50 54.92 -48.92
N ASN A 191 3.46 54.08 -49.03
CA ASN A 191 2.82 53.77 -50.30
C ASN A 191 2.10 54.99 -50.91
N GLU A 192 1.45 55.81 -50.08
CA GLU A 192 0.84 57.08 -50.52
C GLU A 192 1.89 58.06 -51.02
N GLN A 193 3.01 58.21 -50.30
CA GLN A 193 4.15 59.02 -50.74
C GLN A 193 4.76 58.49 -52.04
N LEU A 194 4.89 57.17 -52.19
CA LEU A 194 5.40 56.55 -53.40
C LEU A 194 4.47 56.82 -54.59
N GLN A 195 3.16 56.72 -54.42
CA GLN A 195 2.17 57.08 -55.45
C GLN A 195 2.29 58.55 -55.91
N LEU A 196 2.59 59.47 -54.98
CA LEU A 196 2.80 60.88 -55.29
C LEU A 196 4.11 61.12 -56.06
N VAL A 197 5.19 60.41 -55.72
CA VAL A 197 6.51 60.54 -56.35
C VAL A 197 6.60 59.87 -57.72
N THR A 198 5.95 58.72 -57.92
CA THR A 198 5.92 58.03 -59.21
C THR A 198 5.00 58.69 -60.23
N GLY A 199 4.63 59.96 -60.04
CA GLY A 199 3.58 60.67 -60.77
C GLY A 199 3.54 60.32 -62.26
N THR A 200 2.61 59.45 -62.66
CA THR A 200 2.08 59.32 -64.02
C THR A 200 0.95 58.28 -64.13
N SER A 201 -0.19 58.76 -64.63
CA SER A 201 -1.06 58.16 -65.65
C SER A 201 -1.23 56.63 -65.74
N GLY A 202 -2.48 56.20 -65.58
CA GLY A 202 -3.11 55.26 -66.52
C GLY A 202 -2.66 53.80 -66.47
N GLY A 203 -3.16 53.04 -65.50
CA GLY A 203 -3.13 51.57 -65.49
C GLY A 203 -4.54 50.99 -65.50
N ARG A 204 -5.01 50.61 -66.69
CA ARG A 204 -6.25 49.90 -67.01
C ARG A 204 -6.76 48.98 -65.88
N LYS A 205 -8.03 49.17 -65.47
CA LYS A 205 -8.80 48.18 -64.70
C LYS A 205 -8.86 46.87 -65.49
N THR A 206 -8.02 45.91 -65.18
CA THR A 206 -8.29 44.50 -65.46
C THR A 206 -9.21 43.99 -64.36
N LYS A 207 -10.47 43.74 -64.72
CA LYS A 207 -11.33 42.82 -63.97
C LYS A 207 -10.60 41.47 -63.95
N SER A 208 -9.87 41.15 -62.88
CA SER A 208 -9.68 39.75 -62.52
C SER A 208 -10.85 39.37 -61.62
N THR A 209 -11.68 38.51 -62.19
CA THR A 209 -12.65 37.68 -61.51
C THR A 209 -12.02 37.07 -60.25
N GLY A 210 -12.70 37.25 -59.13
CA GLY A 210 -12.39 36.50 -57.92
C GLY A 210 -12.47 35.00 -58.21
N VAL A 211 -11.39 34.29 -57.94
CA VAL A 211 -11.44 32.87 -57.59
C VAL A 211 -11.06 32.80 -56.12
N LEU A 212 -12.09 32.49 -55.33
CA LEU A 212 -12.08 32.24 -53.92
C LEU A 212 -11.10 31.09 -53.62
N THR A 213 -9.98 31.38 -52.96
CA THR A 213 -9.30 30.36 -52.14
C THR A 213 -9.79 30.53 -50.72
N ALA A 214 -10.72 29.65 -50.37
CA ALA A 214 -11.26 29.50 -49.03
C ALA A 214 -10.11 29.23 -48.04
N SER A 215 -9.83 30.19 -47.16
CA SER A 215 -9.12 29.91 -45.91
C SER A 215 -10.17 29.60 -44.85
N SER A 216 -10.49 28.31 -44.77
CA SER A 216 -11.36 27.72 -43.76
C SER A 216 -10.68 27.76 -42.39
N SER A 217 -10.90 28.83 -41.63
CA SER A 217 -10.69 28.83 -40.18
C SER A 217 -11.91 29.44 -39.48
N GLY A 218 -12.98 28.66 -39.44
CA GLY A 218 -14.25 29.02 -38.82
C GLY A 218 -14.83 27.87 -38.01
N ARG A 219 -14.24 27.65 -36.82
CA ARG A 219 -14.98 27.28 -35.60
C ARG A 219 -15.78 25.97 -35.64
N ALA A 220 -15.11 24.88 -35.27
CA ALA A 220 -15.77 23.70 -34.72
C ALA A 220 -16.58 24.10 -33.47
N LYS A 221 -17.91 23.94 -33.52
CA LYS A 221 -18.73 23.83 -32.31
C LYS A 221 -18.50 22.44 -31.75
N THR A 222 -17.72 22.35 -30.68
CA THR A 222 -17.72 21.18 -29.80
C THR A 222 -19.08 21.12 -29.11
N HIS A 223 -19.95 20.23 -29.58
CA HIS A 223 -21.04 19.73 -28.77
C HIS A 223 -20.44 18.83 -27.69
N ALA A 224 -20.41 19.32 -26.46
CA ALA A 224 -20.32 18.48 -25.28
C ALA A 224 -21.63 17.65 -25.15
N PRO A 225 -21.58 16.41 -24.62
CA PRO A 225 -22.74 15.54 -24.52
C PRO A 225 -23.79 16.09 -23.56
N ARG A 226 -25.06 16.00 -23.99
CA ARG A 226 -26.25 16.25 -23.16
C ARG A 226 -26.31 15.19 -22.05
N ALA A 227 -26.16 15.63 -20.80
CA ALA A 227 -26.81 14.97 -19.68
C ALA A 227 -28.29 15.37 -19.68
N GLY A 228 -29.19 14.38 -19.66
CA GLY A 228 -30.61 14.57 -19.34
C GLY A 228 -31.58 14.41 -20.50
N GLU A 229 -31.73 13.19 -21.02
CA GLU A 229 -33.04 12.75 -21.52
C GLU A 229 -33.82 12.16 -20.34
N PHE A 230 -34.71 12.99 -19.80
CA PHE A 230 -35.90 12.54 -19.10
C PHE A 230 -36.82 11.91 -20.16
N PHE A 231 -36.96 10.58 -20.13
CA PHE A 231 -38.17 9.92 -20.62
C PHE A 231 -39.08 9.65 -19.42
N ASN A 232 -40.30 10.16 -19.55
CA ASN A 232 -41.42 10.00 -18.63
C ASN A 232 -42.04 8.60 -18.78
N SER A 233 -42.82 8.20 -17.76
CA SER A 233 -43.68 7.01 -17.65
C SER A 233 -43.01 5.83 -16.92
N THR A 234 -43.48 5.32 -15.78
CA THR A 234 -44.88 5.03 -15.43
C THR A 234 -45.04 4.88 -13.92
N ARG A 235 -46.24 5.28 -13.44
CA ARG A 235 -46.89 4.97 -12.15
C ARG A 235 -46.48 3.65 -11.51
N CYS A 236 -46.35 3.63 -10.17
CA CYS A 236 -47.19 2.78 -9.34
C CYS A 236 -47.21 3.25 -7.88
N SER A 237 -48.41 3.55 -7.42
CA SER A 237 -48.79 3.76 -6.03
C SER A 237 -48.85 2.43 -5.29
N CYS A 238 -48.41 2.41 -4.03
CA CYS A 238 -49.04 1.84 -2.83
C CYS A 238 -48.03 1.87 -1.68
#